data_AF-A0A9X5B4J3-F1
#
_entry.id   AF-A0A9X5B4J3-F1
#
_cell.length_a   1.000
_cell.length_b   1.000
_cell.length_c   1.000
_cell.angle_alpha   90.00
_cell.angle_beta   90.00
_cell.angle_gamma   90.00
#
_symmetry.space_group_name_H-M   'P 1'
#
loop_
_entity.id
_entity.type
_entity.pdbx_description
1 polymer ?
#
loop_
_entity_poly.entity_id
_entity_poly.type
_entity_poly.pdbx_seq_one_letter_code
_entity_poly.pdbx_strand_id
1 'polypeptide(L)'
;MISNALSIGVNGVQDAQRGMQDAASRIARSGTTEAPAREAAAPDGAGAVEDSLAGSIVDLKVNQRNAEASIEVVRTADEMVGTLLDERA
;
A
#
# COMPACT_ATOMS: atom_id res chain seq x y z
N MET A 1 -13.46 18.49 -11.63
CA MET A 1 -12.13 17.94 -11.28
C MET A 1 -12.07 17.39 -9.86
N ILE A 2 -12.68 18.05 -8.86
CA ILE A 2 -12.67 17.60 -7.45
C ILE A 2 -13.34 16.21 -7.27
N SER A 3 -14.47 15.95 -7.93
CA SER A 3 -15.11 14.62 -7.91
C SER A 3 -14.19 13.52 -8.45
N ASN A 4 -13.31 13.84 -9.41
CA ASN A 4 -12.33 12.90 -9.94
C ASN A 4 -11.22 12.63 -8.92
N ALA A 5 -10.72 13.67 -8.23
CA ALA A 5 -9.72 13.52 -7.18
C ALA A 5 -10.24 12.72 -5.97
N LEU A 6 -11.47 12.96 -5.54
CA LEU A 6 -12.13 12.19 -4.49
C LEU A 6 -12.28 10.71 -4.88
N SER A 7 -12.75 10.43 -6.10
CA SER A 7 -12.83 9.06 -6.60
C SER A 7 -11.46 8.39 -6.67
N ILE A 8 -10.41 9.08 -7.13
CA ILE A 8 -9.05 8.55 -7.19
C ILE A 8 -8.53 8.23 -5.79
N GLY A 9 -8.71 9.13 -4.82
CA GLY A 9 -8.29 8.91 -3.44
C GLY A 9 -9.02 7.73 -2.79
N VAL A 10 -10.34 7.62 -2.97
CA VAL A 10 -11.11 6.49 -2.44
C VAL A 10 -10.70 5.16 -3.08
N ASN A 11 -10.50 5.12 -4.40
CA ASN A 11 -10.01 3.92 -5.08
C ASN A 11 -8.58 3.57 -4.62
N GLY A 12 -7.69 4.55 -4.49
CA GLY A 12 -6.32 4.35 -4.01
C GLY A 12 -6.26 3.78 -2.59
N VAL A 13 -7.15 4.22 -1.69
CA VAL A 13 -7.27 3.63 -0.35
C VAL A 13 -7.73 2.17 -0.43
N GLN A 14 -8.72 1.85 -1.28
CA GLN A 14 -9.20 0.47 -1.43
C GLN A 14 -8.13 -0.46 -2.04
N ASP A 15 -7.37 0.04 -3.01
CA ASP A 15 -6.25 -0.69 -3.62
C ASP A 15 -5.14 -0.95 -2.60
N ALA A 16 -4.77 0.07 -1.84
CA ALA A 16 -3.78 -0.06 -0.78
C ALA A 16 -4.21 -1.04 0.31
N GLN A 17 -5.50 -1.05 0.69
CA GLN A 17 -6.02 -2.02 1.67
C GLN A 17 -5.88 -3.48 1.19
N ARG A 18 -6.18 -3.74 -0.09
CA ARG A 18 -6.00 -5.07 -0.68
C ARG A 18 -4.53 -5.48 -0.69
N GLY A 19 -3.65 -4.59 -1.16
CA GLY A 19 -2.20 -4.84 -1.17
C GLY A 19 -1.62 -5.06 0.24
N MET A 20 -2.12 -4.33 1.24
CA MET A 20 -1.73 -4.55 2.65
C MET A 20 -2.20 -5.92 3.17
N GLN A 21 -3.41 -6.37 2.85
CA GLN A 21 -3.91 -7.69 3.26
C GLN A 21 -3.13 -8.83 2.61
N ASP A 22 -2.76 -8.69 1.34
CA ASP A 22 -1.93 -9.67 0.65
C ASP A 22 -0.51 -9.74 1.23
N ALA A 23 0.10 -8.58 1.51
CA ALA A 23 1.40 -8.49 2.16
C ALA A 23 1.37 -9.08 3.58
N ALA A 24 0.36 -8.75 4.38
CA ALA A 24 0.18 -9.29 5.72
C ALA A 24 -0.02 -10.81 5.71
N SER A 25 -0.78 -11.32 4.74
CA SER A 25 -0.98 -12.77 4.55
C SER A 25 0.33 -13.49 4.21
N ARG A 26 1.17 -12.89 3.36
CA ARG A 26 2.50 -13.42 3.05
C ARG A 26 3.44 -13.38 4.25
N ILE A 27 3.43 -12.29 5.03
CA ILE A 27 4.19 -12.18 6.29
C ILE A 27 3.78 -13.30 7.26
N ALA A 28 2.48 -13.51 7.48
CA ALA A 28 1.98 -14.53 8.40
C ALA A 28 2.41 -15.95 8.00
N ARG A 29 2.41 -16.27 6.69
CA ARG A 29 2.86 -17.56 6.17
C ARG A 29 4.39 -17.74 6.23
N SER A 30 5.14 -16.65 5.99
CA SER A 30 6.60 -16.68 6.07
C SER A 30 7.11 -16.79 7.51
N GLY A 31 6.38 -16.24 8.49
CA GLY A 31 6.69 -16.37 9.92
C GLY A 31 6.52 -17.79 10.48
N THR A 32 5.77 -18.68 9.80
CA THR A 32 5.62 -20.09 10.17
C THR A 32 6.64 -21.02 9.49
N THR A 33 7.35 -20.53 8.47
CA THR A 33 8.38 -21.30 7.76
C THR A 33 9.75 -20.79 8.21
N GLU A 34 10.23 -21.32 9.34
CA GLU A 34 11.62 -21.20 9.72
C GLU A 34 12.48 -21.70 8.55
N ALA A 35 13.34 -20.82 8.02
CA ALA A 35 14.16 -21.10 6.85
C ALA A 35 14.98 -22.39 7.06
N PRO A 36 15.00 -23.36 6.13
CA PRO A 36 16.11 -24.30 6.13
C PRO A 36 17.38 -23.47 5.95
N ALA A 37 18.34 -23.71 6.84
CA ALA A 37 19.64 -23.10 6.79
C ALA A 37 20.18 -23.14 5.36
N ARG A 38 20.65 -21.99 4.90
CA ARG A 38 21.43 -21.74 3.69
C ARG A 38 22.33 -22.94 3.34
N GLU A 39 21.85 -23.81 2.48
CA GLU A 39 22.70 -24.71 1.68
C GLU A 39 22.49 -24.39 0.20
N ALA A 40 23.50 -23.67 -0.30
CA ALA A 40 23.95 -23.54 -1.68
C ALA A 40 23.02 -24.07 -2.80
N ALA A 41 22.46 -23.17 -3.60
CA ALA A 41 22.73 -23.08 -5.04
C ALA A 41 21.85 -22.02 -5.75
N ALA A 42 22.44 -21.39 -6.76
CA ALA A 42 21.86 -20.57 -7.84
C ALA A 42 21.92 -19.03 -7.68
N PRO A 43 22.57 -18.31 -8.63
CA PRO A 43 22.58 -16.86 -8.69
C PRO A 43 21.38 -16.37 -9.52
N ASP A 44 20.15 -16.51 -9.01
CA ASP A 44 18.96 -15.91 -9.63
C ASP A 44 18.42 -14.80 -8.71
N GLY A 45 19.20 -13.72 -8.61
CA GLY A 45 19.11 -12.66 -7.59
C GLY A 45 17.94 -11.68 -7.70
N ALA A 46 16.83 -12.03 -8.35
CA ALA A 46 15.64 -11.17 -8.43
C ALA A 46 14.39 -11.83 -7.83
N GLY A 47 14.15 -13.13 -8.07
CA GLY A 47 12.93 -13.81 -7.61
C GLY A 47 12.91 -14.15 -6.12
N ALA A 48 14.08 -14.34 -5.49
CA ALA A 48 14.17 -14.73 -4.09
C ALA A 48 13.85 -13.59 -3.09
N VAL A 49 13.93 -12.33 -3.53
CA VAL A 49 13.64 -11.18 -2.66
C VAL A 49 12.13 -10.89 -2.63
N GLU A 50 11.43 -11.06 -3.76
CA GLU A 50 9.98 -10.81 -3.86
C GLU A 50 9.15 -11.79 -3.01
N ASP A 51 9.60 -13.03 -2.84
CA ASP A 51 8.92 -14.03 -1.99
C ASP A 51 9.52 -14.12 -0.57
N SER A 52 10.42 -13.19 -0.22
CA SER A 52 11.01 -13.13 1.12
C SER A 52 10.12 -12.38 2.12
N LEU A 53 10.26 -12.71 3.41
CA LEU A 53 9.64 -11.93 4.51
C LEU A 53 10.02 -10.45 4.42
N ALA A 54 11.27 -10.14 4.07
CA ALA A 54 11.73 -8.77 3.91
C ALA A 54 11.01 -8.03 2.76
N GLY A 55 10.82 -8.70 1.61
CA GLY A 55 10.04 -8.18 0.49
C GLY A 55 8.59 -7.90 0.88
N SER A 56 7.95 -8.84 1.58
CA SER A 56 6.57 -8.69 2.04
C SER A 56 6.40 -7.54 3.06
N ILE A 57 7.38 -7.29 3.93
CA ILE A 57 7.38 -6.13 4.85
C ILE A 57 7.52 -4.81 4.08
N VAL A 58 8.37 -4.77 3.05
CA VAL A 58 8.53 -3.59 2.19
C VAL A 58 7.23 -3.31 1.44
N ASP A 59 6.63 -4.33 0.82
CA ASP A 59 5.33 -4.23 0.15
C ASP A 59 4.25 -3.68 1.09
N LEU A 60 4.18 -4.17 2.33
CA LEU A 60 3.24 -3.68 3.33
C LEU A 60 3.42 -2.17 3.58
N LYS A 61 4.67 -1.72 3.75
CA LYS A 61 4.97 -0.29 3.97
C LYS A 61 4.69 0.58 2.76
N VAL A 62 4.96 0.08 1.54
CA VAL A 62 4.65 0.81 0.30
C VAL A 62 3.13 1.00 0.18
N ASN A 63 2.35 -0.06 0.39
CA ASN A 63 0.89 0.04 0.37
C ASN A 63 0.35 0.96 1.47
N GLN A 64 0.93 0.93 2.68
CA GLN A 64 0.58 1.89 3.73
C GLN A 64 0.79 3.34 3.27
N ARG A 65 1.95 3.67 2.71
CA ARG A 65 2.23 5.03 2.22
C ARG A 65 1.30 5.45 1.08
N ASN A 66 0.93 4.50 0.21
CA ASN A 66 -0.04 4.75 -0.86
C ASN A 66 -1.43 5.06 -0.30
N ALA A 67 -1.85 4.38 0.78
CA ALA A 67 -3.09 4.70 1.49
C ALA A 67 -3.02 6.10 2.11
N GLU A 68 -1.94 6.44 2.80
CA GLU A 68 -1.74 7.75 3.43
C GLU A 68 -1.80 8.89 2.39
N ALA A 69 -1.11 8.73 1.26
CA ALA A 69 -1.17 9.70 0.17
C ALA A 69 -2.57 9.84 -0.42
N SER A 70 -3.29 8.71 -0.57
CA SER A 70 -4.66 8.72 -1.09
C SER A 70 -5.65 9.40 -0.13
N ILE A 71 -5.45 9.23 1.19
CA ILE A 71 -6.22 9.92 2.23
C ILE A 71 -5.97 11.44 2.14
N GLU A 72 -4.73 11.86 1.92
CA GLU A 72 -4.41 13.28 1.77
C GLU A 72 -5.11 13.90 0.57
N VAL A 73 -5.17 13.19 -0.57
CA VAL A 73 -5.94 13.64 -1.74
C VAL A 73 -7.42 13.80 -1.42
N VAL A 74 -8.01 12.87 -0.67
CA VAL A 74 -9.41 12.97 -0.22
C VAL A 74 -9.60 14.18 0.69
N ARG A 75 -8.69 14.41 1.64
CA ARG A 75 -8.72 15.56 2.55
C ARG A 75 -8.64 16.87 1.79
N THR A 76 -7.67 17.03 0.90
CA THR A 76 -7.54 18.25 0.09
C THR A 76 -8.77 18.45 -0.80
N ALA A 77 -9.35 17.38 -1.35
CA ALA A 77 -10.59 17.48 -2.12
C ALA A 77 -11.77 17.98 -1.25
N ASP A 78 -11.88 17.53 0.00
CA ASP A 78 -12.90 17.98 0.96
C ASP A 78 -12.70 19.45 1.37
N GLU A 79 -11.46 19.84 1.70
CA GLU A 79 -11.10 21.23 2.02
C GLU A 79 -11.40 22.19 0.85
N MET A 80 -11.16 21.76 -0.39
CA MET A 80 -11.52 22.53 -1.58
C MET A 80 -13.04 22.66 -1.76
N VAL A 81 -13.85 21.67 -1.35
CA VAL A 81 -15.32 21.81 -1.34
C VAL A 81 -15.77 22.76 -0.24
N GLY A 82 -15.17 22.66 0.96
CA GLY A 82 -15.46 23.55 2.08
C GLY A 82 -15.18 25.02 1.76
N THR A 83 -14.02 25.30 1.16
CA THR A 83 -13.65 26.66 0.72
C THR A 83 -14.59 27.20 -0.36
N LEU A 84 -14.98 26.38 -1.34
CA LEU A 84 -15.97 26.78 -2.36
C LEU A 84 -17.37 27.03 -1.79
N LEU A 85 -17.74 26.35 -0.70
CA LEU A 85 -19.01 26.58 -0.01
C LEU A 85 -18.98 27.90 0.77
N ASP A 86 -17.86 28.20 1.44
CA ASP A 86 -17.67 29.42 2.23
C ASP A 86 -17.67 30.68 1.35
N GLU A 87 -17.07 30.64 0.16
CA GLU A 87 -17.10 31.77 -0.80
C GLU A 87 -18.50 32.11 -1.34
N ARG A 88 -19.46 31.18 -1.25
CA ARG A 88 -20.84 31.38 -1.75
C ARG A 88 -21.85 31.75 -0.66
N ALA A 89 -21.45 31.69 0.62
CA ALA A 89 -22.29 32.07 1.77
C ALA A 89 -22.23 33.59 2.01
#